data_AF-A0A318K9C5-F1
#
_entry.id   AF-A0A318K9C5-F1
#
_cell.length_a   1.000
_cell.length_b   1.000
_cell.length_c   1.000
_cell.angle_alpha   90.00
_cell.angle_beta   90.00
_cell.angle_gamma   90.00
#
_symmetry.space_group_name_H-M   'P 1'
#
loop_
_entity.id
_entity.type
_entity.pdbx_description
1 polymer ?
#
loop_
_entity_poly.entity_id
_entity_poly.type
_entity_poly.pdbx_seq_one_letter_code
_entity_poly.pdbx_strand_id
1 'polypeptide(L)' 'MSDPVVGLTGTLTSPIRGAGLLGEVRVAIRGGTELYIARAAEAIPAGATVLVIDVAPGRIVDVVPWIPLTPDPADII' A
#
# COMPACT_ATOMS: atom_id res chain seq x y z
N MET A 1 -10.99 -11.18 -13.78
CA MET A 1 -9.94 -11.73 -12.91
C MET A 1 -9.18 -10.54 -12.37
N SER A 2 -9.24 -10.25 -11.06
CA SER A 2 -8.53 -9.10 -10.49
C SER A 2 -7.03 -9.38 -10.48
N ASP A 3 -6.22 -8.33 -10.54
CA ASP A 3 -4.77 -8.47 -10.36
C ASP A 3 -4.50 -9.04 -8.94
N PRO A 4 -3.61 -10.03 -8.78
CA PRO A 4 -3.29 -10.63 -7.48
C PRO A 4 -2.65 -9.67 -6.46
N VAL A 5 -2.35 -8.43 -6.85
CA VAL A 5 -1.82 -7.40 -5.96
C VAL A 5 -2.84 -6.91 -4.92
N VAL A 6 -4.14 -6.99 -5.22
CA VAL A 6 -5.20 -6.54 -4.30
C VAL A 6 -5.19 -7.39 -3.02
N GLY A 7 -5.19 -6.73 -1.86
CA GLY A 7 -5.09 -7.35 -0.54
C GLY A 7 -3.65 -7.57 -0.06
N LEU A 8 -2.63 -7.26 -0.86
CA LEU A 8 -1.24 -7.30 -0.43
C LEU A 8 -0.82 -5.97 0.20
N THR A 9 0.05 -6.06 1.20
CA THR A 9 0.73 -4.89 1.76
C THR A 9 1.99 -4.57 0.96
N GLY A 10 2.33 -3.29 0.88
CA GLY A 10 3.59 -2.81 0.30
C GLY A 10 4.18 -1.65 1.09
N THR A 11 5.36 -1.21 0.68
CA THR A 11 6.05 -0.05 1.26
C THR A 11 6.15 1.06 0.22
N LEU A 12 5.76 2.29 0.56
CA LEU A 12 5.95 3.42 -0.34
C LEU A 12 7.45 3.72 -0.52
N THR A 13 7.92 3.67 -1.77
CA THR A 13 9.27 4.10 -2.16
C THR A 13 9.29 5.61 -2.48
N SER A 14 8.20 6.13 -3.02
CA SER A 14 7.96 7.57 -3.22
C SER A 14 6.69 8.01 -2.50
N PRO A 15 6.68 9.18 -1.82
CA PRO A 15 5.55 9.61 -1.02
C PRO A 15 4.34 9.97 -1.89
N ILE A 16 3.14 9.75 -1.36
CA ILE A 16 1.91 10.34 -1.88
C ILE A 16 1.73 11.68 -1.15
N ARG A 17 1.74 12.80 -1.88
CA ARG A 17 1.73 14.14 -1.28
C ARG A 17 0.33 14.68 -0.95
N GLY A 18 -0.73 13.96 -1.32
CA GLY A 18 -2.12 14.34 -1.10
C GLY A 18 -3.06 13.69 -2.11
N ALA A 19 -4.37 13.88 -1.92
CA ALA A 19 -5.40 13.34 -2.80
C ALA A 19 -5.15 13.73 -4.27
N GLY A 20 -5.25 12.76 -5.17
CA GLY A 20 -5.03 12.96 -6.61
C GLY A 20 -3.57 13.06 -7.04
N LEU A 21 -2.60 13.06 -6.10
CA LEU A 21 -1.18 12.98 -6.40
C LEU A 21 -0.70 11.52 -6.37
N LEU A 22 0.33 11.24 -7.16
CA LEU A 22 0.89 9.90 -7.29
C LEU A 22 2.08 9.71 -6.35
N GLY A 23 2.22 8.48 -5.86
CA GLY A 23 3.42 7.94 -5.25
C GLY A 23 3.83 6.64 -5.95
N GLU A 24 4.74 5.90 -5.31
CA GLU A 24 5.19 4.60 -5.81
C GLU A 24 5.26 3.63 -4.63
N VAL A 25 4.72 2.43 -4.82
CA VAL A 25 4.72 1.36 -3.83
C VAL A 25 5.47 0.14 -4.34
N ARG A 26 6.33 -0.42 -3.49
CA ARG A 26 6.99 -1.71 -3.70
C ARG A 26 6.18 -2.80 -3.00
N VAL A 27 5.72 -3.79 -3.76
CA VAL A 27 4.92 -4.92 -3.25
C VAL A 27 5.67 -6.23 -3.49
N ALA A 28 5.72 -7.09 -2.48
CA ALA A 28 6.20 -8.46 -2.65
C ALA A 28 5.10 -9.31 -3.29
N ILE A 29 5.34 -9.81 -4.50
CA ILE A 29 4.34 -10.51 -5.31
C ILE A 29 5.02 -11.47 -6.29
N ARG A 30 4.37 -12.60 -6.61
CA ARG A 30 4.84 -13.59 -7.60
C ARG A 30 6.28 -14.08 -7.38
N GLY A 31 6.69 -14.21 -6.11
CA GLY A 31 8.05 -14.65 -5.75
C GLY A 31 9.14 -13.59 -5.90
N GLY A 32 8.77 -12.34 -6.18
CA GLY A 32 9.69 -11.22 -6.28
C GLY A 32 9.09 -9.94 -5.69
N THR A 33 9.57 -8.79 -6.17
CA THR A 33 9.00 -7.49 -5.84
C THR A 33 8.70 -6.70 -7.10
N GLU A 34 7.53 -6.10 -7.17
CA GLU A 34 7.12 -5.22 -8.25
C GLU A 34 6.87 -3.80 -7.71
N LEU A 35 7.11 -2.80 -8.56
CA LEU A 35 6.75 -1.41 -8.31
C LEU A 35 5.42 -1.09 -9.00
N TYR A 36 4.57 -0.35 -8.29
CA TYR A 36 3.28 0.13 -8.78
C TYR A 36 3.16 1.63 -8.52
N ILE A 37 2.42 2.31 -9.39
CA ILE A 37 2.03 3.70 -9.18
C ILE A 37 0.92 3.72 -8.14
N ALA A 38 1.08 4.48 -7.06
CA ALA A 38 0.16 4.47 -5.93
C ALA A 38 -0.65 5.76 -5.83
N ARG A 39 -1.93 5.63 -5.48
CA ARG A 39 -2.85 6.74 -5.13
C ARG A 39 -3.46 6.49 -3.77
N ALA A 40 -3.77 7.57 -3.06
CA ALA A 40 -4.48 7.54 -1.79
C ALA A 40 -5.37 8.77 -1.65
N ALA A 41 -6.32 8.70 -0.71
CA ALA A 41 -7.18 9.84 -0.35
C ALA A 41 -6.46 10.89 0.53
N GLU A 42 -5.31 10.54 1.10
CA GLU A 42 -4.53 11.38 2.00
C GLU A 42 -3.04 11.34 1.67
N ALA A 43 -2.26 12.24 2.28
CA ALA A 43 -0.82 12.21 2.15
C ALA A 43 -0.23 11.04 2.96
N ILE A 44 0.69 10.29 2.34
CA ILE A 44 1.36 9.15 2.98
C ILE A 44 2.88 9.29 2.72
N PRO A 45 3.70 9.33 3.78
CA PRO A 45 5.14 9.50 3.63
C PRO A 45 5.81 8.26 3.00
N ALA A 46 6.98 8.47 2.41
CA ALA A 46 7.83 7.35 1.98
C ALA A 46 8.21 6.47 3.18
N GLY A 47 8.37 5.18 2.95
CA GLY A 47 8.64 4.18 3.99
C GLY A 47 7.40 3.67 4.72
N ALA A 48 6.25 4.32 4.59
CA ALA A 48 5.01 3.84 5.19
C ALA A 48 4.55 2.51 4.57
N THR A 49 4.04 1.61 5.41
CA THR A 49 3.34 0.40 4.95
C THR A 49 1.92 0.76 4.56
N VAL A 50 1.49 0.25 3.41
CA VAL A 50 0.15 0.50 2.85
C VAL A 50 -0.49 -0.81 2.41
N LEU A 51 -1.81 -0.85 2.40
CA LEU A 51 -2.62 -1.95 1.86
C LEU A 51 -3.15 -1.58 0.48
N VAL A 52 -2.97 -2.46 -0.49
CA VAL A 52 -3.57 -2.31 -1.82
C VAL A 52 -5.03 -2.74 -1.77
N ILE A 53 -5.95 -1.81 -2.06
CA ILE A 53 -7.40 -2.02 -1.97
C ILE A 53 -8.07 -2.14 -3.35
N ASP A 54 -7.45 -1.59 -4.40
CA ASP A 54 -7.94 -1.71 -5.76
C ASP A 54 -6.80 -1.55 -6.78
N VAL A 55 -7.07 -1.96 -8.03
CA VAL A 55 -6.14 -1.88 -9.15
C VAL A 55 -6.84 -1.32 -10.39
N ALA A 56 -6.31 -0.23 -10.91
CA ALA A 56 -6.73 0.36 -12.18
C ALA A 56 -5.81 -0.08 -13.33
N PRO A 57 -6.27 0.00 -14.59
CA PRO A 57 -5.42 -0.23 -15.76
C PRO A 57 -4.13 0.61 -15.72
N GLY A 58 -3.03 0.04 -16.24
CA GLY A 58 -1.75 0.75 -16.28
C GLY A 58 -0.90 0.62 -15.02
N ARG A 59 -1.13 -0.41 -14.18
CA ARG A 59 -0.36 -0.68 -12.94
C ARG A 59 -0.48 0.44 -11.89
N ILE A 60 -1.67 1.03 -11.81
CA ILE A 60 -2.02 2.01 -10.78
C ILE A 60 -2.80 1.28 -9.69
N VAL A 61 -2.39 1.44 -8.45
CA VAL A 61 -3.04 0.87 -7.28
C VAL A 61 -3.59 1.96 -6.39
N ASP A 62 -4.78 1.72 -5.86
CA ASP A 62 -5.32 2.53 -4.79
C ASP A 62 -4.93 1.89 -3.45
N VAL A 63 -4.38 2.70 -2.55
CA VAL A 63 -3.84 2.24 -1.28
C VAL A 63 -4.36 3.04 -0.10
N VAL A 64 -4.37 2.40 1.05
CA VAL A 64 -4.66 3.03 2.35
C VAL A 64 -3.50 2.73 3.33
N PRO A 65 -3.25 3.58 4.34
CA PRO A 65 -2.28 3.25 5.37
C PRO A 65 -2.60 1.90 6.02
N TRP A 66 -1.58 1.06 6.19
CA TRP A 66 -1.71 -0.19 6.92
C TRP A 66 -1.22 0.02 8.36
N ILE A 67 -2.14 -0.13 9.31
CA ILE A 67 -1.85 -0.02 10.74
C ILE A 67 -1.82 -1.45 11.30
N PRO A 68 -0.66 -1.99 11.70
CA PRO A 68 -0.60 -3.31 12.30
C PRO A 68 -1.36 -3.31 13.64
N LEU A 69 -2.17 -4.33 13.85
CA LEU A 69 -2.74 -4.64 15.16
C LEU A 69 -1.60 -5.16 16.04
N THR A 70 -0.99 -4.26 16.81
CA THR A 70 -0.15 -4.67 17.94
C THR A 70 -1.11 -4.95 19.10
N PRO A 71 -1.25 -6.20 19.56
CA PRO A 71 -2.06 -6.48 20.75
C PRO A 71 -1.51 -5.67 21.92
N ASP A 72 -2.41 -5.07 22.71
CA ASP A 72 -1.99 -4.43 23.95
C ASP A 72 -1.41 -5.53 24.85
N PRO A 73 -0.24 -5.34 25.50
CA PRO A 73 0.21 -6.24 26.55
C PRO A 73 -0.87 -6.57 27.59
N ALA A 74 -1.84 -5.67 27.82
CA ALA A 74 -2.99 -5.88 28.69
C ALA A 74 -4.05 -6.87 28.14
N ASP A 75 -4.11 -7.11 26.83
CA ASP A 75 -5.03 -8.07 26.19
C ASP A 75 -4.58 -9.53 26.34
N ILE A 76 -3.36 -9.76 26.87
CA ILE A 76 -2.71 -11.07 26.97
C ILE A 76 -2.83 -11.66 28.40
N ILE A 77 -3.51 -10.96 29.33
CA ILE A 77 -3.63 -11.33 30.75
C ILE A 77 -5.02 -11.88 31.06
#